data_AF-A0AAW7SVU2-F1
#
_entry.id   AF-A0AAW7SVU2-F1
#
_cell.length_a   1.000
_cell.length_b   1.000
_cell.length_c   1.000
_cell.angle_alpha   90.00
_cell.angle_beta   90.00
_cell.angle_gamma   90.00
#
_symmetry.space_group_name_H-M   'P 1'
#
loop_
_entity.id
_entity.type
_entity.pdbx_description
1 polymer ?
#
loop_
_entity_poly.entity_id
_entity_poly.type
_entity_poly.pdbx_seq_one_letter_code
_entity_poly.pdbx_strand_id
1 'polypeptide(L)'
;MKHTIATMKAISGSADNDRAIAAEFCRDVLTEARTRRDLVKSIADLGSVLDAAQLAIASDARAGIRHIHAAMQEVSEFHHRSGLSPRIDDALTEIGKMQNEVESLYRWLHMLYTRD
;
A
#
# COMPACT_ATOMS: atom_id res chain seq x y z
N MET A 1 -9.47 -8.66 0.11
CA MET A 1 -8.23 -9.24 0.65
C MET A 1 -8.57 -10.53 1.38
N LYS A 2 -7.99 -11.67 0.98
CA LYS A 2 -8.35 -13.00 1.51
C LYS A 2 -7.57 -13.40 2.76
N HIS A 3 -6.32 -12.97 2.86
CA HIS A 3 -5.42 -13.31 3.96
C HIS A 3 -5.16 -12.07 4.82
N THR A 4 -5.00 -12.26 6.13
CA THR A 4 -4.75 -11.17 7.08
C THR A 4 -3.30 -11.18 7.57
N ILE A 5 -2.87 -10.11 8.23
CA ILE A 5 -1.58 -10.09 8.94
C ILE A 5 -1.49 -11.24 9.95
N ALA A 6 -2.59 -11.53 10.65
CA ALA A 6 -2.64 -12.65 11.60
C ALA A 6 -2.44 -14.00 10.88
N THR A 7 -3.02 -14.18 9.69
CA THR A 7 -2.78 -15.36 8.84
C THR A 7 -1.30 -15.47 8.48
N MET A 8 -0.67 -14.36 8.09
CA MET A 8 0.76 -14.33 7.76
C MET A 8 1.65 -14.66 8.95
N LYS A 9 1.27 -14.27 10.17
CA LYS A 9 2.02 -14.61 11.39
C LYS A 9 1.82 -16.05 11.85
N ALA A 10 0.81 -16.75 11.36
CA ALA A 10 0.51 -18.13 11.75
C ALA A 10 1.25 -19.18 10.90
N ILE A 11 1.72 -18.80 9.71
CA ILE A 11 2.45 -19.71 8.79
C ILE A 11 3.95 -19.72 9.10
N SER A 12 4.60 -20.87 8.95
CA SER A 12 6.05 -21.01 9.20
C SER A 12 6.90 -20.59 7.99
N GLY A 13 6.32 -20.62 6.79
CA GLY A 13 6.98 -20.24 5.54
C GLY A 13 7.82 -21.36 4.93
N SER A 14 7.74 -22.58 5.46
CA SER A 14 8.51 -23.75 5.00
C SER A 14 7.74 -24.63 4.03
N ALA A 15 6.41 -24.66 4.11
CA ALA A 15 5.56 -25.48 3.24
C ALA A 15 5.19 -24.75 1.94
N ASP A 16 4.92 -25.50 0.87
CA ASP A 16 4.46 -24.93 -0.40
C ASP A 16 3.13 -24.18 -0.26
N ASN A 17 2.24 -24.65 0.63
CA ASN A 17 1.00 -23.96 0.94
C ASN A 17 1.24 -22.59 1.58
N ASP A 18 2.23 -22.48 2.48
CA ASP A 18 2.60 -21.19 3.10
C ASP A 18 3.12 -20.21 2.06
N ARG A 19 3.92 -20.70 1.10
CA ARG A 19 4.41 -19.88 -0.02
C ARG A 19 3.27 -19.40 -0.91
N ALA A 20 2.26 -20.23 -1.15
CA ALA A 20 1.08 -19.85 -1.93
C ALA A 20 0.25 -18.78 -1.19
N ILE A 21 0.02 -18.97 0.12
CA ILE A 21 -0.67 -17.98 0.98
C ILE A 21 0.08 -16.65 0.97
N ALA A 22 1.40 -16.66 1.17
CA ALA A 22 2.22 -15.46 1.14
C ALA A 22 2.18 -14.75 -0.23
N ALA A 23 2.18 -15.52 -1.32
CA ALA A 23 2.07 -14.97 -2.67
C ALA A 23 0.73 -14.27 -2.92
N GLU A 24 -0.37 -14.89 -2.49
CA GLU A 24 -1.71 -14.31 -2.59
C GLU A 24 -1.83 -13.06 -1.72
N PHE A 25 -1.36 -13.13 -0.48
CA PHE A 25 -1.35 -11.98 0.43
C PHE A 25 -0.60 -10.80 -0.18
N CYS A 26 0.64 -10.99 -0.64
CA CYS A 26 1.43 -9.92 -1.25
C CYS A 26 0.73 -9.34 -2.49
N ARG A 27 0.09 -10.18 -3.31
CA ARG A 27 -0.65 -9.74 -4.50
C ARG A 27 -1.85 -8.88 -4.12
N ASP A 28 -2.66 -9.31 -3.15
CA ASP A 28 -3.84 -8.57 -2.70
C ASP A 28 -3.43 -7.21 -2.13
N VAL A 29 -2.38 -7.18 -1.30
CA VAL A 29 -1.88 -5.94 -0.69
C VAL A 29 -1.33 -4.98 -1.75
N LEU A 30 -0.56 -5.48 -2.72
CA LEU A 30 -0.08 -4.67 -3.85
C LEU A 30 -1.24 -4.14 -4.71
N THR A 31 -2.30 -4.94 -4.88
CA THR A 31 -3.48 -4.53 -5.65
C THR A 31 -4.19 -3.38 -4.96
N GLU A 32 -4.44 -3.51 -3.66
CA GLU A 32 -5.08 -2.45 -2.86
C GLU A 32 -4.24 -1.16 -2.87
N ALA A 33 -2.91 -1.27 -2.66
CA ALA A 33 -2.02 -0.11 -2.69
C ALA A 33 -2.03 0.59 -4.06
N ARG A 34 -2.05 -0.19 -5.16
CA ARG A 34 -2.15 0.35 -6.53
C ARG A 34 -3.48 1.04 -6.77
N THR A 35 -4.60 0.43 -6.39
CA THR A 35 -5.93 1.05 -6.54
C THR A 35 -6.00 2.39 -5.83
N ARG A 36 -5.46 2.49 -4.60
CA ARG A 36 -5.40 3.75 -3.85
C ARG A 36 -4.48 4.78 -4.52
N ARG A 37 -3.32 4.35 -5.02
CA ARG A 37 -2.40 5.23 -5.76
C ARG A 37 -3.07 5.77 -7.00
N ASP A 38 -3.69 4.91 -7.80
CA ASP A 38 -4.33 5.27 -9.06
C ASP A 38 -5.50 6.25 -8.83
N LEU A 39 -6.22 6.11 -7.71
CA LEU A 39 -7.21 7.09 -7.27
C LEU A 39 -6.58 8.47 -7.04
N VAL A 40 -5.48 8.57 -6.29
CA VAL A 40 -4.78 9.86 -6.07
C VAL A 40 -4.28 10.45 -7.39
N LYS A 41 -3.73 9.62 -8.27
CA LYS A 41 -3.27 10.05 -9.60
C LYS A 41 -4.41 10.60 -10.44
N SER A 42 -5.56 9.93 -10.45
CA SER A 42 -6.74 10.39 -11.20
C SER A 42 -7.23 11.78 -10.77
N ILE A 43 -7.09 12.12 -9.47
CA ILE A 43 -7.39 13.45 -8.93
C ILE A 43 -6.31 14.46 -9.37
N ALA A 44 -5.04 14.08 -9.28
CA ALA A 44 -3.91 14.92 -9.67
C ALA A 44 -3.86 15.24 -11.17
N ASP A 45 -4.31 14.32 -12.02
CA ASP A 45 -4.37 14.48 -13.48
C ASP A 45 -5.56 15.35 -13.94
N LEU A 46 -6.22 16.06 -13.01
CA LEU A 46 -7.30 17.02 -13.26
C LEU A 46 -8.50 16.42 -14.02
N GLY A 47 -8.80 15.14 -13.78
CA GLY A 47 -10.04 14.52 -14.29
C GLY A 47 -11.32 15.18 -13.75
N SER A 48 -11.21 16.03 -12.72
CA SER A 48 -12.29 16.81 -12.10
C SER A 48 -11.75 18.09 -11.44
N VAL A 49 -12.64 19.01 -11.04
CA VAL A 49 -12.29 20.20 -10.24
C VAL A 49 -11.78 19.75 -8.87
N LEU A 50 -10.64 20.29 -8.44
CA LEU A 50 -10.10 20.05 -7.11
C LEU A 50 -10.92 20.79 -6.06
N ASP A 51 -11.80 20.06 -5.37
CA ASP A 51 -12.59 20.56 -4.25
C ASP A 51 -12.19 19.88 -2.92
N ALA A 52 -12.87 20.28 -1.83
CA ALA A 52 -12.60 19.72 -0.51
C ALA A 52 -12.88 18.20 -0.43
N ALA A 53 -13.85 17.69 -1.20
CA ALA A 53 -14.19 16.27 -1.21
C ALA A 53 -13.10 15.46 -1.93
N GLN A 54 -12.60 15.94 -3.07
CA GLN A 54 -11.45 15.34 -3.76
C GLN A 54 -10.21 15.34 -2.88
N LEU A 55 -9.94 16.44 -2.16
CA LEU A 55 -8.81 16.50 -1.24
C LEU A 55 -8.96 15.51 -0.06
N ALA A 56 -10.18 15.30 0.45
CA ALA A 56 -10.46 14.31 1.48
C ALA A 56 -10.24 12.87 0.96
N ILE A 57 -10.72 12.56 -0.24
CA ILE A 57 -10.49 11.27 -0.91
C ILE A 57 -9.00 11.00 -1.09
N ALA A 58 -8.24 11.98 -1.59
CA ALA A 58 -6.80 11.85 -1.76
C ALA A 58 -6.08 11.65 -0.42
N SER A 59 -6.53 12.31 0.66
CA SER A 59 -5.99 12.14 2.01
C SER A 59 -6.25 10.73 2.56
N ASP A 60 -7.46 10.19 2.37
CA ASP A 60 -7.81 8.83 2.79
C ASP A 60 -7.00 7.78 2.02
N ALA A 61 -6.91 7.91 0.70
CA ALA A 61 -6.13 7.02 -0.13
C ALA A 61 -4.64 7.01 0.29
N ARG A 62 -4.06 8.18 0.56
CA ARG A 62 -2.71 8.34 1.11
C ARG A 62 -2.57 7.63 2.47
N ALA A 63 -3.49 7.86 3.39
CA ALA A 63 -3.46 7.24 4.71
C ALA A 63 -3.56 5.70 4.62
N GLY A 64 -4.41 5.19 3.73
CA GLY A 64 -4.53 3.76 3.46
C GLY A 64 -3.23 3.13 2.97
N ILE A 65 -2.49 3.78 2.07
CA ILE A 65 -1.18 3.28 1.63
C ILE A 65 -0.17 3.25 2.79
N ARG A 66 -0.15 4.27 3.66
CA ARG A 66 0.71 4.25 4.86
C ARG A 66 0.37 3.10 5.80
N HIS A 67 -0.91 2.83 6.03
CA HIS A 67 -1.34 1.71 6.86
C HIS A 67 -0.94 0.36 6.26
N ILE A 68 -1.09 0.22 4.94
CA ILE A 68 -0.66 -0.97 4.20
C ILE A 68 0.87 -1.17 4.32
N HIS A 69 1.65 -0.11 4.16
CA HIS A 69 3.11 -0.17 4.31
C HIS A 69 3.51 -0.60 5.73
N ALA A 70 2.91 0.00 6.76
CA ALA A 70 3.19 -0.36 8.15
C ALA A 70 2.83 -1.82 8.47
N ALA A 71 1.67 -2.29 7.97
CA ALA A 71 1.26 -3.68 8.08
C ALA A 71 2.25 -4.65 7.39
N MET A 72 2.73 -4.30 6.20
CA MET A 72 3.71 -5.09 5.48
C MET A 72 5.07 -5.11 6.15
N GLN A 73 5.47 -4.00 6.78
CA GLN A 73 6.69 -3.94 7.57
C GLN A 73 6.62 -4.92 8.75
N GLU A 74 5.50 -4.97 9.45
CA GLU A 74 5.29 -5.93 10.54
C GLU A 74 5.37 -7.40 10.06
N VAL A 75 4.86 -7.69 8.86
CA VAL A 75 4.94 -9.03 8.25
C VAL A 75 6.38 -9.36 7.82
N SER A 76 7.11 -8.40 7.25
CA SER A 76 8.53 -8.54 6.88
C SER A 76 9.38 -8.82 8.12
N GLU A 77 9.21 -8.05 9.19
CA GLU A 77 9.94 -8.23 10.45
C GLU A 77 9.68 -9.63 11.05
N PHE A 78 8.44 -10.11 11.01
CA PHE A 78 8.11 -11.46 11.47
C PHE A 78 8.79 -12.55 10.63
N HIS A 79 8.86 -12.36 9.30
CA HIS A 79 9.40 -13.34 8.34
C HIS A 79 10.86 -13.09 7.93
N HIS A 80 11.59 -12.19 8.58
CA HIS A 80 12.93 -11.76 8.16
C HIS A 80 13.99 -12.88 8.03
N ARG A 81 13.76 -14.05 8.65
CA ARG A 81 14.62 -15.26 8.54
C ARG A 81 13.95 -16.41 7.81
N SER A 82 12.70 -16.27 7.38
CA SER A 82 11.97 -17.32 6.71
C SER A 82 12.27 -17.31 5.21
N GLY A 83 11.97 -18.44 4.54
CA GLY A 83 12.05 -18.52 3.07
C GLY A 83 11.08 -17.59 2.33
N LEU A 84 10.21 -16.87 3.05
CA LEU A 84 9.26 -15.91 2.49
C LEU A 84 9.82 -14.48 2.41
N SER A 85 10.90 -14.16 3.15
CA SER A 85 11.45 -12.80 3.27
C SER A 85 11.59 -12.11 1.90
N PRO A 86 12.24 -12.70 0.88
CA PRO A 86 12.47 -11.99 -0.38
C PRO A 86 11.18 -11.48 -1.03
N ARG A 87 10.12 -12.29 -1.01
CA ARG A 87 8.84 -11.94 -1.61
C ARG A 87 8.10 -10.85 -0.83
N ILE A 88 8.15 -10.91 0.49
CA ILE A 88 7.52 -9.93 1.38
C ILE A 88 8.26 -8.59 1.25
N ASP A 89 9.59 -8.63 1.20
CA ASP A 89 10.45 -7.45 1.08
C ASP A 89 10.31 -6.78 -0.29
N ASP A 90 10.16 -7.56 -1.36
CA ASP A 90 9.83 -7.04 -2.70
C ASP A 90 8.50 -6.27 -2.69
N ALA A 91 7.46 -6.87 -2.10
CA ALA A 91 6.15 -6.23 -2.00
C ALA A 91 6.20 -4.97 -1.13
N LEU A 92 6.89 -5.02 0.01
CA LEU A 92 7.10 -3.87 0.89
C LEU A 92 7.82 -2.73 0.17
N THR A 93 8.87 -3.05 -0.59
CA THR A 93 9.63 -2.08 -1.38
C THR A 93 8.74 -1.38 -2.41
N GLU A 94 7.92 -2.13 -3.13
CA GLU A 94 6.99 -1.56 -4.12
C GLU A 94 5.93 -0.66 -3.47
N ILE A 95 5.39 -1.06 -2.32
CA ILE A 95 4.44 -0.24 -1.56
C ILE A 95 5.12 1.04 -1.07
N GLY A 96 6.37 0.97 -0.61
CA GLY A 96 7.15 2.14 -0.18
C GLY A 96 7.35 3.15 -1.31
N LYS A 97 7.59 2.68 -2.54
CA LYS A 97 7.62 3.55 -3.74
C LYS A 97 6.28 4.24 -3.97
N MET A 98 5.16 3.50 -3.91
CA MET A 98 3.82 4.06 -4.08
C MET A 98 3.49 5.08 -2.98
N GLN A 99 3.90 4.82 -1.74
CA GLN A 99 3.74 5.77 -0.63
C GLN A 99 4.46 7.07 -0.95
N ASN A 100 5.74 7.03 -1.33
CA ASN A 100 6.51 8.24 -1.65
C ASN A 100 5.92 9.04 -2.81
N GLU A 101 5.42 8.35 -3.85
CA GLU A 101 4.73 8.97 -4.98
C GLU A 101 3.46 9.69 -4.51
N VAL A 102 2.60 9.00 -3.76
CA VAL A 102 1.32 9.55 -3.28
C VAL A 102 1.51 10.68 -2.27
N GLU A 103 2.53 10.62 -1.42
CA GLU A 103 2.90 11.74 -0.54
C GLU A 103 3.21 13.01 -1.34
N SER A 104 3.98 12.86 -2.42
CA SER A 104 4.38 13.98 -3.27
C SER A 104 3.19 14.57 -4.01
N LEU A 105 2.33 13.72 -4.59
CA LEU A 105 1.11 14.14 -5.26
C LEU A 105 0.13 14.84 -4.31
N TYR A 106 -0.10 14.26 -3.13
CA TYR A 106 -1.00 14.86 -2.15
C TYR A 106 -0.51 16.23 -1.67
N ARG A 107 0.80 16.40 -1.44
CA ARG A 107 1.36 17.71 -1.06
C ARG A 107 1.10 18.76 -2.15
N TRP A 108 1.24 18.39 -3.41
CA TRP A 108 0.95 19.27 -4.53
C TRP A 108 -0.55 19.63 -4.60
N LEU A 109 -1.45 18.65 -4.48
CA LEU A 109 -2.90 18.87 -4.42
C LEU A 109 -3.28 19.80 -3.26
N HIS A 110 -2.75 19.55 -2.07
CA HIS A 110 -3.01 20.38 -0.90
C HIS A 110 -2.52 21.81 -1.12
N MET A 111 -1.33 22.00 -1.69
CA MET A 111 -0.81 23.34 -2.01
C MET A 111 -1.73 24.08 -2.97
N LEU A 112 -2.24 23.42 -4.01
CA LEU A 112 -3.16 24.03 -4.98
C LEU A 112 -4.47 24.45 -4.32
N TYR A 113 -5.04 23.59 -3.49
CA TYR A 113 -6.31 23.86 -2.81
C TYR A 113 -6.21 25.02 -1.81
N THR A 114 -5.08 25.17 -1.11
CA THR A 114 -4.90 26.24 -0.10
C THR A 114 -4.34 27.54 -0.67
N ARG A 115 -4.24 27.67 -2.00
CA ARG A 115 -3.63 28.84 -2.65
C ARG A 115 -4.62 29.98 -2.91
N ASP A 116 -5.90 29.75 -2.60
CA ASP A 116 -6.98 30.75 -2.53
C ASP A 116 -7.07 31.38 -1.13
#